data_AF-A0A3D4SZS8-F1
#
_entry.id   AF-A0A3D4SZS8-F1
#
_cell.length_a   1.000
_cell.length_b   1.000
_cell.length_c   1.000
_cell.angle_alpha   90.00
_cell.angle_beta   90.00
_cell.angle_gamma   90.00
#
_symmetry.space_group_name_H-M   'P 1'
#
loop_
_entity.id
_entity.type
_entity.pdbx_description
1 polymer ?
#
loop_
_entity_poly.entity_id
_entity_poly.type
_entity_poly.pdbx_seq_one_letter_code
_entity_poly.pdbx_strand_id
1 'polypeptide(L)' 'VHLMYRGPLYEAWRSEGFEHPEGLGYPVTDEVMLSDGAREATFQRGTIRVDRFGKATVTRTAR' A
#
# COMPACT_ATOMS: atom_id res chain seq x y z
N VAL A 1 1.44 4.28 14.78
CA VAL A 1 0.15 4.26 14.04
C VAL A 1 0.40 4.99 12.74
N HIS A 2 0.09 4.40 11.60
CA HIS A 2 0.19 5.07 10.30
C HIS A 2 -1.20 5.36 9.75
N LEU A 3 -1.38 6.53 9.15
CA LEU A 3 -2.63 7.00 8.58
C LEU A 3 -2.81 6.46 7.17
N MET A 4 -3.99 5.91 6.91
CA MET A 4 -4.37 5.35 5.62
C MET A 4 -5.82 5.69 5.33
N TYR A 5 -6.13 6.08 4.10
CA TYR A 5 -7.49 6.39 3.71
C TYR A 5 -8.23 5.12 3.25
N ARG A 6 -9.52 5.01 3.55
CA ARG A 6 -10.38 3.97 2.95
C ARG A 6 -10.58 4.29 1.46
N GLY A 7 -9.67 3.79 0.64
CA GLY A 7 -9.62 4.01 -0.80
C GLY A 7 -8.87 2.88 -1.52
N PRO A 8 -8.49 3.05 -2.80
CA PRO A 8 -7.93 1.96 -3.60
C PRO A 8 -6.64 1.35 -3.01
N LEU A 9 -5.84 2.12 -2.26
CA LEU A 9 -4.64 1.61 -1.60
C LEU A 9 -4.99 0.67 -0.44
N TYR A 10 -5.98 1.04 0.38
CA TYR A 10 -6.50 0.19 1.44
C TYR A 10 -7.13 -1.09 0.89
N GLU A 11 -7.89 -1.01 -0.20
CA GLU A 11 -8.47 -2.19 -0.87
C GLU A 11 -7.40 -3.09 -1.48
N ALA A 12 -6.31 -2.51 -2.02
CA ALA A 12 -5.16 -3.30 -2.46
C ALA A 12 -4.49 -4.02 -1.27
N TRP A 13 -4.24 -3.32 -0.16
CA TRP A 13 -3.68 -3.94 1.05
C TRP A 13 -4.58 -5.05 1.60
N ARG A 14 -5.92 -4.85 1.56
CA ARG A 14 -6.91 -5.88 1.88
C ARG A 14 -6.77 -7.10 1.00
N SER A 15 -6.68 -6.90 -0.32
CA SER A 15 -6.57 -7.99 -1.29
C SER A 15 -5.29 -8.81 -1.13
N GLU A 16 -4.24 -8.19 -0.59
CA GLU A 16 -2.98 -8.84 -0.25
C GLU A 16 -3.03 -9.59 1.10
N GLY A 17 -4.13 -9.55 1.84
CA GLY A 17 -4.23 -10.23 3.14
C GLY A 17 -3.76 -9.38 4.33
N PHE A 18 -3.72 -8.05 4.18
CA PHE A 18 -3.40 -7.12 5.26
C PHE A 18 -2.08 -7.44 6.00
N GLU A 19 -2.10 -7.42 7.34
CA GLU A 19 -0.98 -7.71 8.22
C GLU A 19 -0.69 -9.21 8.39
N HIS A 20 -1.52 -10.11 7.84
CA HIS A 20 -1.36 -11.54 7.99
C HIS A 20 0.01 -12.01 7.47
N PRO A 21 0.56 -13.15 7.96
CA PRO A 21 1.90 -13.62 7.59
C PRO A 21 2.17 -13.68 6.08
N GLU A 22 1.16 -14.04 5.28
CA GLU A 22 1.18 -14.13 3.82
C GLU A 22 1.02 -12.79 3.10
N GLY A 23 0.53 -11.76 3.79
CA GLY A 23 0.30 -10.44 3.24
C GLY A 23 1.51 -9.52 3.29
N LEU A 24 1.26 -8.21 3.15
CA LEU A 24 2.33 -7.20 3.15
C LEU A 24 2.80 -6.81 4.55
N GLY A 25 2.04 -7.19 5.59
CA GLY A 25 2.34 -6.81 6.97
C GLY A 25 1.77 -5.43 7.29
N TYR A 26 2.23 -4.86 8.39
CA TYR A 26 1.80 -3.54 8.81
C TYR A 26 2.39 -2.43 7.92
N PRO A 27 1.67 -1.31 7.73
CA PRO A 27 2.24 -0.12 7.12
C PRO A 27 3.39 0.40 7.99
N VAL A 28 4.48 0.78 7.33
CA VAL A 28 5.67 1.40 7.95
C VAL A 28 5.81 2.89 7.60
N THR A 29 4.97 3.39 6.69
CA THR A 29 4.79 4.81 6.39
C THR A 29 3.32 5.18 6.40
N ASP A 30 3.01 6.46 6.56
CA ASP A 30 1.69 6.99 6.18
C ASP A 30 1.48 6.87 4.67
N GLU A 31 0.22 6.87 4.24
CA GLU A 31 -0.14 7.05 2.83
C GLU A 31 0.19 8.48 2.38
N VAL A 32 1.06 8.61 1.38
CA VAL A 32 1.49 9.91 0.83
C VAL A 32 0.98 10.10 -0.59
N MET A 33 0.68 11.35 -0.95
CA MET A 33 0.42 11.73 -2.34
C MET A 33 1.72 12.23 -2.97
N LEU A 34 2.02 11.72 -4.16
CA LEU A 34 3.22 12.05 -4.92
C LEU A 34 2.94 13.13 -5.96
N SER A 35 4.01 13.70 -6.54
CA SER A 35 3.91 14.81 -7.49
C SER A 35 3.16 14.48 -8.78
N ASP A 36 3.08 13.20 -9.16
CA ASP A 36 2.33 12.70 -10.32
C ASP A 36 0.86 12.40 -9.99
N GLY A 37 0.42 12.67 -8.76
CA GLY A 37 -0.92 12.40 -8.25
C GLY A 37 -1.14 10.95 -7.83
N ALA A 38 -0.11 10.10 -7.89
CA ALA A 38 -0.17 8.76 -7.31
C ALA A 38 -0.20 8.84 -5.78
N ARG A 39 -0.71 7.78 -5.15
CA ARG A 39 -0.62 7.55 -3.72
C ARG A 39 0.25 6.34 -3.43
N GLU A 40 1.04 6.40 -2.39
CA GLU A 40 1.98 5.33 -2.06
C GLU A 40 2.06 5.11 -0.55
N ALA A 41 2.24 3.85 -0.15
CA ALA A 41 2.56 3.47 1.21
C ALA A 41 3.52 2.28 1.20
N THR A 42 4.46 2.28 2.13
CA THR A 42 5.38 1.17 2.34
C THR A 42 4.88 0.32 3.51
N PHE A 43 5.05 -0.99 3.38
CA PHE A 43 4.68 -2.03 4.34
C PHE A 43 5.91 -2.86 4.68
N GLN A 44 5.81 -3.65 5.75
CA GLN A 44 6.91 -4.50 6.22
C GLN A 44 7.49 -5.42 5.12
N ARG A 45 6.68 -5.85 4.15
CA ARG A 45 7.08 -6.81 3.09
C ARG A 45 6.80 -6.32 1.67
N GLY A 46 6.63 -5.01 1.47
CA GLY A 46 6.44 -4.46 0.13
C GLY A 46 5.92 -3.04 0.11
N THR A 47 5.55 -2.59 -1.08
CA THR A 47 5.03 -1.25 -1.33
C THR A 47 3.78 -1.38 -2.17
N ILE A 48 2.77 -0.54 -1.87
CA ILE A 48 1.63 -0.35 -2.74
C ILE A 48 1.69 1.06 -3.29
N ARG A 49 1.64 1.17 -4.63
CA ARG A 49 1.46 2.42 -5.35
C ARG A 49 0.14 2.38 -6.10
N VAL A 50 -0.70 3.39 -5.90
CA VAL A 50 -1.95 3.59 -6.63
C VAL A 50 -1.79 4.81 -7.52
N ASP A 51 -2.00 4.68 -8.83
CA ASP A 51 -1.96 5.84 -9.72
C ASP A 51 -3.14 6.80 -9.49
N ARG A 52 -3.11 7.98 -10.13
CA ARG A 52 -4.18 8.99 -10.00
C ARG A 52 -5.57 8.52 -10.47
N PHE A 53 -5.67 7.36 -11.12
CA PHE A 53 -6.92 6.77 -11.59
C PHE A 53 -7.39 5.59 -10.72
N GLY A 54 -6.65 5.27 -9.64
CA GLY A 54 -7.01 4.21 -8.71
C GLY A 54 -6.43 2.84 -9.05
N LYS A 55 -5.55 2.72 -10.05
CA LYS A 55 -4.91 1.44 -10.37
C LYS A 55 -3.79 1.14 -9.39
N ALA A 56 -3.95 0.08 -8.60
CA ALA A 56 -2.93 -0.38 -7.66
C ALA A 56 -1.85 -1.23 -8.35
N THR A 57 -0.61 -1.01 -7.94
CA THR A 57 0.56 -1.84 -8.23
C THR A 57 1.17 -2.25 -6.90
N VAL A 58 1.31 -3.56 -6.70
CA VAL A 58 1.92 -4.13 -5.50
C VAL A 58 3.32 -4.61 -5.85
N THR A 59 4.33 -4.17 -5.08
CA THR A 59 5.71 -4.65 -5.20
C THR A 59 6.11 -5.32 -3.90
N ARG A 60 6.29 -6.64 -3.92
CA ARG A 60 6.78 -7.38 -2.75
C ARG A 60 8.30 -7.28 -2.66
N THR A 61 8.81 -7.14 -1.45
CA THR A 61 10.26 -7.28 -1.22
C THR A 61 10.65 -8.74 -1.45
N ALA A 62 11.79 -8.99 -2.11
CA ALA A 62 12.28 -10.34 -2.33
C ALA A 62 12.48 -11.07 -0.98
N ARG A 63 12.16 -12.37 -0.95
CA ARG A 63 12.39 -13.24 0.21
C ARG A 63 13.88 -13.57 0.36
#